data_AF-A0AAW1TNU0-F1
#
_entry.id   AF-A0AAW1TNU0-F1
#
_cell.length_a   1.000
_cell.length_b   1.000
_cell.length_c   1.000
_cell.angle_alpha   90.00
_cell.angle_beta   90.00
_cell.angle_gamma   90.00
#
_symmetry.space_group_name_H-M   'P 1'
#
loop_
_entity.id
_entity.type
_entity.pdbx_description
1 polymer ?
#
loop_
_entity_poly.entity_id
_entity_poly.type
_entity_poly.pdbx_seq_one_letter_code
_entity_poly.pdbx_strand_id
1 'polypeptide(L)'
;MDLPMVANYLQFTESNWKYKTESSDKYCMGLDGQQCNWPRGKNIGGSSVLNYMIYTRGNCRDYDNWKKLGNTGWSFADVLPYFKKVENFTIDEYKNSEYHNDKGYLSVSYPPYKSKVADAIIEASQQNGFPYVDYNGATQVGVSRLQVSMRAGVRESSSRAYLHPARNRSNLHVKKFAMVTKILIDPTTKQTYGVEFERFGRFYSIKASKEVILSSGAINSPQLLMLSGIVPKKHLKELGIPVLKHARVGFNLMDHIALGGLTFMIDKPYSLRIETNIDNRKFGNVSQPSQRADFCTWRLRSSPLHRL
;
A
#
# COMPACT_ATOMS: atom_id res chain seq x y z
N MET A 1 -4.07 -15.41 0.08
CA MET A 1 -3.47 -14.06 -0.04
C MET A 1 -2.02 -14.12 -0.49
N ASP A 2 -1.37 -15.26 -0.35
CA ASP A 2 0.08 -15.40 -0.55
C ASP A 2 0.50 -15.50 -2.03
N LEU A 3 -0.44 -15.86 -2.91
CA LEU A 3 -0.22 -15.94 -4.37
C LEU A 3 -0.17 -14.53 -4.99
N PRO A 4 0.96 -14.10 -5.59
CA PRO A 4 1.10 -12.78 -6.20
C PRO A 4 0.08 -12.50 -7.31
N MET A 5 -0.18 -13.50 -8.16
CA MET A 5 -1.00 -13.39 -9.37
C MET A 5 -2.48 -13.03 -9.09
N VAL A 6 -2.97 -13.25 -7.87
CA VAL A 6 -4.38 -12.94 -7.52
C VAL A 6 -4.55 -11.59 -6.81
N ALA A 7 -3.51 -10.76 -6.73
CA ALA A 7 -3.53 -9.50 -5.97
C ALA A 7 -4.70 -8.58 -6.36
N ASN A 8 -5.05 -8.51 -7.65
CA ASN A 8 -6.19 -7.75 -8.14
C ASN A 8 -7.53 -8.28 -7.60
N TYR A 9 -7.69 -9.60 -7.48
CA TYR A 9 -8.91 -10.21 -6.95
C TYR A 9 -9.08 -10.04 -5.44
N LEU A 10 -7.97 -9.93 -4.69
CA LEU A 10 -8.03 -9.81 -3.23
C LEU A 10 -8.84 -8.58 -2.78
N GLN A 11 -8.93 -7.55 -3.62
CA GLN A 11 -9.71 -6.34 -3.37
C GLN A 11 -11.22 -6.61 -3.28
N PHE A 12 -11.73 -7.69 -3.87
CA PHE A 12 -13.15 -8.03 -3.85
C PHE A 12 -13.53 -8.99 -2.70
N THR A 13 -12.55 -9.44 -1.93
CA THR A 13 -12.77 -10.38 -0.82
C THR A 13 -13.04 -9.66 0.51
N GLU A 14 -13.44 -10.41 1.53
CA GLU A 14 -13.59 -9.91 2.92
C GLU A 14 -12.26 -9.51 3.57
N SER A 15 -11.13 -9.75 2.88
CA SER A 15 -9.81 -9.25 3.28
C SER A 15 -9.62 -7.75 3.02
N ASN A 16 -10.61 -7.10 2.42
CA ASN A 16 -10.64 -5.67 2.11
C ASN A 16 -11.71 -4.96 2.96
N TRP A 17 -11.41 -3.76 3.44
CA TRP A 17 -12.38 -2.85 4.04
C TRP A 17 -13.42 -2.30 3.07
N LYS A 18 -13.12 -2.30 1.76
CA LYS A 18 -14.03 -1.87 0.69
C LYS A 18 -14.47 -0.41 0.81
N TYR A 19 -13.59 0.47 1.30
CA TYR A 19 -13.87 1.90 1.30
C TYR A 19 -14.08 2.42 -0.11
N LYS A 20 -14.93 3.43 -0.22
CA LYS A 20 -15.12 4.24 -1.40
C LYS A 20 -14.92 5.71 -1.03
N THR A 21 -14.46 6.52 -1.99
CA THR A 21 -14.50 7.98 -1.83
C THR A 21 -15.94 8.47 -1.80
N GLU A 22 -16.16 9.72 -1.41
CA GLU A 22 -17.39 10.42 -1.77
C GLU A 22 -17.50 10.53 -3.30
N SER A 23 -18.73 10.76 -3.79
CA SER A 23 -18.97 11.01 -5.21
C SER A 23 -18.32 12.33 -5.63
N SER A 24 -17.73 12.38 -6.83
CA SER A 24 -17.14 13.62 -7.35
C SER A 24 -17.21 13.73 -8.87
N ASP A 25 -17.38 14.97 -9.33
CA ASP A 25 -17.27 15.41 -10.72
C ASP A 25 -15.81 15.66 -11.18
N LYS A 26 -14.81 15.40 -10.33
CA LYS A 26 -13.39 15.68 -10.61
C LYS A 26 -12.52 14.44 -10.72
N TYR A 27 -12.96 13.31 -10.19
CA TYR A 27 -12.21 12.07 -10.18
C TYR A 27 -13.15 10.88 -10.30
N CYS A 28 -12.66 9.76 -10.85
CA CYS A 28 -13.40 8.51 -10.95
C CYS A 28 -14.80 8.64 -11.61
N MET A 29 -14.98 9.62 -12.50
CA MET A 29 -16.26 9.89 -13.19
C MET A 29 -16.76 8.69 -14.02
N GLY A 30 -15.84 7.85 -14.51
CA GLY A 30 -16.16 6.63 -15.25
C GLY A 30 -16.43 5.39 -14.38
N LEU A 31 -16.46 5.52 -13.05
CA LEU A 31 -16.76 4.42 -12.13
C LEU A 31 -18.19 4.54 -11.59
N ASP A 32 -18.76 3.40 -11.18
CA ASP A 32 -20.11 3.34 -10.61
C ASP A 32 -20.29 4.31 -9.44
N GLY A 33 -21.31 5.15 -9.53
CA GLY A 33 -21.60 6.18 -8.53
C GLY A 33 -20.58 7.32 -8.47
N GLN A 34 -19.67 7.44 -9.44
CA GLN A 34 -18.60 8.45 -9.47
C GLN A 34 -17.69 8.38 -8.24
N GLN A 35 -17.44 7.16 -7.75
CA GLN A 35 -16.64 6.90 -6.55
C GLN A 35 -15.41 6.06 -6.89
N CYS A 36 -14.25 6.42 -6.33
CA CYS A 36 -13.07 5.58 -6.40
C CYS A 36 -13.17 4.45 -5.38
N ASN A 37 -12.81 3.23 -5.80
CA ASN A 37 -12.58 2.13 -4.87
C ASN A 37 -11.25 2.34 -4.14
N TRP A 38 -11.27 2.32 -2.81
CA TRP A 38 -10.11 2.54 -1.94
C TRP A 38 -9.81 1.28 -1.11
N PRO A 39 -9.18 0.26 -1.72
CA PRO A 39 -8.91 -1.00 -1.04
C PRO A 39 -7.92 -0.81 0.12
N ARG A 40 -8.28 -1.35 1.29
CA ARG A 40 -7.45 -1.37 2.50
C ARG A 40 -7.52 -2.74 3.14
N GLY A 41 -6.36 -3.27 3.54
CA GLY A 41 -6.29 -4.63 4.09
C GLY A 41 -6.96 -4.73 5.45
N LYS A 42 -7.92 -5.66 5.56
CA LYS A 42 -8.64 -6.02 6.78
C LYS A 42 -8.17 -7.38 7.29
N ASN A 43 -6.87 -7.52 7.52
CA ASN A 43 -6.23 -8.75 7.99
C ASN A 43 -4.92 -8.45 8.71
N ILE A 44 -4.38 -9.46 9.43
CA ILE A 44 -3.03 -9.36 10.01
C ILE A 44 -2.02 -9.14 8.88
N GLY A 45 -1.31 -8.01 8.94
CA GLY A 45 -0.40 -7.53 7.90
C GLY A 45 -0.93 -6.31 7.14
N GLY A 46 -2.20 -5.93 7.35
CA GLY A 46 -2.80 -4.76 6.73
C GLY A 46 -2.76 -4.84 5.20
N SER A 47 -2.59 -3.70 4.51
CA SER A 47 -2.58 -3.69 3.03
C SER A 47 -1.41 -4.45 2.39
N SER A 48 -0.37 -4.84 3.14
CA SER A 48 0.72 -5.67 2.59
C SER A 48 0.28 -7.07 2.15
N VAL A 49 -0.87 -7.56 2.65
CA VAL A 49 -1.42 -8.86 2.23
C VAL A 49 -2.18 -8.83 0.91
N LEU A 50 -2.49 -7.64 0.37
CA LEU A 50 -3.25 -7.48 -0.87
C LEU A 50 -2.60 -6.58 -1.93
N ASN A 51 -1.55 -5.82 -1.58
CA ASN A 51 -0.85 -4.95 -2.53
C ASN A 51 -0.16 -5.74 -3.67
N TYR A 52 0.46 -5.05 -4.62
CA TYR A 52 1.21 -5.69 -5.72
C TYR A 52 2.68 -6.03 -5.38
N MET A 53 3.07 -6.00 -4.10
CA MET A 53 4.41 -6.32 -3.59
C MET A 53 5.55 -5.43 -4.09
N ILE A 54 5.29 -4.47 -4.98
CA ILE A 54 6.30 -3.53 -5.48
C ILE A 54 7.03 -2.90 -4.29
N TYR A 55 8.34 -3.12 -4.25
CA TYR A 55 9.21 -2.61 -3.20
C TYR A 55 9.98 -1.41 -3.76
N THR A 56 9.56 -0.23 -3.35
CA THR A 56 10.15 1.05 -3.74
C THR A 56 10.25 1.95 -2.51
N ARG A 57 11.42 2.56 -2.32
CA ARG A 57 11.68 3.58 -1.29
C ARG A 57 11.33 4.97 -1.86
N GLY A 58 11.00 5.91 -0.98
CA GLY A 58 10.78 7.31 -1.40
C GLY A 58 12.05 7.94 -1.98
N ASN A 59 11.91 9.08 -2.67
CA ASN A 59 13.08 9.79 -3.15
C ASN A 59 13.88 10.36 -1.97
N CYS A 60 15.22 10.38 -2.04
CA CYS A 60 16.05 10.98 -0.99
C CYS A 60 15.62 12.42 -0.68
N ARG A 61 15.25 13.19 -1.71
CA ARG A 61 14.75 14.55 -1.59
C ARG A 61 13.45 14.64 -0.79
N ASP A 62 12.58 13.64 -0.84
CA ASP A 62 11.31 13.64 -0.10
C ASP A 62 11.58 13.63 1.41
N TYR A 63 12.49 12.75 1.86
CA TYR A 63 12.90 12.66 3.27
C TYR A 63 13.68 13.90 3.72
N ASP A 64 14.60 14.40 2.91
CA ASP A 64 15.31 15.64 3.23
C ASP A 64 14.36 16.83 3.33
N ASN A 65 13.32 16.87 2.49
CA ASN A 65 12.26 17.85 2.60
C ASN A 65 11.44 17.66 3.89
N TRP A 66 11.16 16.43 4.35
CA TRP A 66 10.50 16.21 5.64
C TRP A 66 11.31 16.79 6.80
N LYS A 67 12.64 16.60 6.80
CA LYS A 67 13.52 17.24 7.79
C LYS A 67 13.47 18.76 7.71
N LYS A 68 13.50 19.34 6.50
CA LYS A 68 13.37 20.80 6.29
C LYS A 68 12.02 21.35 6.78
N LEU A 69 10.95 20.55 6.73
CA LEU A 69 9.63 20.89 7.28
C LEU A 69 9.57 20.78 8.82
N GLY A 70 10.69 20.52 9.50
CA GLY A 70 10.79 20.47 10.96
C GLY A 70 10.75 19.06 11.56
N ASN A 71 10.73 18.01 10.74
CA ASN A 71 10.76 16.63 11.24
C ASN A 71 12.21 16.16 11.45
N THR A 72 12.84 16.61 12.53
CA THR A 72 14.21 16.21 12.89
C THR A 72 14.35 14.69 12.95
N GLY A 73 15.42 14.14 12.38
CA GLY A 73 15.67 12.70 12.30
C GLY A 73 14.98 11.98 11.14
N TRP A 74 14.39 12.72 10.20
CA TRP A 74 13.71 12.16 9.01
C TRP A 74 14.40 12.49 7.69
N SER A 75 15.67 12.92 7.67
CA SER A 75 16.41 13.01 6.38
C SER A 75 16.70 11.63 5.81
N PHE A 76 17.04 11.57 4.52
CA PHE A 76 17.35 10.29 3.89
C PHE A 76 18.47 9.53 4.62
N ALA A 77 19.51 10.26 5.04
CA ALA A 77 20.61 9.71 5.82
C ALA A 77 20.16 9.12 7.17
N ASP A 78 19.17 9.72 7.82
CA ASP A 78 18.63 9.25 9.11
C ASP A 78 17.80 7.96 8.94
N VAL A 79 17.05 7.85 7.83
CA VAL A 79 16.14 6.71 7.59
C VAL A 79 16.77 5.54 6.84
N LEU A 80 17.84 5.77 6.07
CA LEU A 80 18.53 4.72 5.29
C LEU A 80 18.95 3.51 6.15
N PRO A 81 19.51 3.67 7.38
CA PRO A 81 19.79 2.53 8.25
C PRO A 81 18.56 1.68 8.57
N TYR A 82 17.36 2.28 8.65
CA TYR A 82 16.12 1.55 8.89
C TYR A 82 15.62 0.82 7.64
N PHE A 83 15.77 1.41 6.45
CA PHE A 83 15.48 0.68 5.20
C PHE A 83 16.37 -0.55 5.07
N LYS A 84 17.67 -0.41 5.32
CA LYS A 84 18.62 -1.53 5.36
C LYS A 84 18.23 -2.56 6.44
N LYS A 85 17.78 -2.13 7.62
CA LYS A 85 17.34 -3.03 8.69
C LYS A 85 16.09 -3.84 8.31
N VAL A 86 15.20 -3.29 7.49
CA VAL A 86 13.97 -3.97 7.06
C VAL A 86 14.26 -5.13 6.11
N GLU A 87 15.13 -4.91 5.13
CA GLU A 87 15.26 -5.80 3.99
C GLU A 87 16.31 -6.91 4.15
N ASN A 88 15.95 -8.09 3.62
CA ASN A 88 16.86 -9.13 3.18
C ASN A 88 16.89 -9.08 1.65
N PHE A 89 17.79 -8.27 1.12
CA PHE A 89 17.93 -8.02 -0.31
C PHE A 89 18.71 -9.15 -0.98
N THR A 90 18.10 -9.81 -1.96
CA THR A 90 18.61 -11.06 -2.57
C THR A 90 18.93 -10.93 -4.06
N ILE A 91 19.03 -9.70 -4.56
CA ILE A 91 19.38 -9.45 -5.96
C ILE A 91 20.89 -9.29 -6.06
N ASP A 92 21.56 -10.29 -6.64
CA ASP A 92 23.03 -10.38 -6.70
C ASP A 92 23.69 -9.19 -7.40
N GLU A 93 23.00 -8.58 -8.38
CA GLU A 93 23.45 -7.40 -9.14
C GLU A 93 23.85 -6.23 -8.23
N TYR A 94 23.26 -6.11 -7.04
CA TYR A 94 23.48 -5.00 -6.10
C TYR A 94 23.96 -5.45 -4.72
N LYS A 95 24.49 -6.68 -4.59
CA LYS A 95 24.89 -7.26 -3.30
C LYS A 95 25.94 -6.43 -2.53
N ASN A 96 26.82 -5.73 -3.24
CA ASN A 96 27.86 -4.88 -2.67
C ASN A 96 27.46 -3.39 -2.57
N SER A 97 26.19 -3.06 -2.85
CA SER A 97 25.68 -1.70 -2.75
C SER A 97 25.62 -1.25 -1.29
N GLU A 98 26.09 -0.04 -1.01
CA GLU A 98 25.97 0.59 0.32
C GLU A 98 24.51 0.86 0.73
N TYR A 99 23.59 0.86 -0.24
CA TYR A 99 22.17 1.13 -0.05
C TYR A 99 21.37 -0.09 0.41
N HIS A 100 21.96 -1.28 0.36
CA HIS A 100 21.28 -2.54 0.62
C HIS A 100 21.83 -3.32 1.81
N ASN A 101 21.01 -4.26 2.30
CA ASN A 101 21.39 -5.22 3.32
C ASN A 101 20.66 -6.54 3.09
N ASP A 102 21.26 -7.66 3.49
CA ASP A 102 20.76 -9.02 3.28
C ASP A 102 20.32 -9.70 4.59
N LYS A 103 20.26 -8.95 5.70
CA LYS A 103 20.02 -9.49 7.06
C LYS A 103 18.67 -9.12 7.68
N GLY A 104 17.86 -8.33 6.99
CA GLY A 104 16.54 -7.93 7.46
C GLY A 104 15.51 -9.07 7.42
N TYR A 105 14.27 -8.74 7.80
CA TYR A 105 13.20 -9.74 7.88
C TYR A 105 12.42 -9.88 6.58
N LEU A 106 12.34 -8.80 5.79
CA LEU A 106 11.54 -8.72 4.56
C LEU A 106 12.43 -9.05 3.35
N SER A 107 12.22 -10.19 2.71
CA SER A 107 12.93 -10.58 1.49
C SER A 107 12.51 -9.69 0.33
N VAL A 108 13.52 -9.11 -0.33
CA VAL A 108 13.37 -8.32 -1.54
C VAL A 108 14.12 -9.04 -2.65
N SER A 109 13.40 -9.32 -3.74
CA SER A 109 13.90 -10.08 -4.89
C SER A 109 13.29 -9.56 -6.18
N TYR A 110 13.81 -10.02 -7.32
CA TYR A 110 13.04 -9.94 -8.56
C TYR A 110 11.95 -11.02 -8.57
N PRO A 111 10.80 -10.79 -9.25
CA PRO A 111 9.85 -11.86 -9.54
C PRO A 111 10.55 -13.01 -10.27
N PRO A 112 10.24 -14.29 -9.95
CA PRO A 112 10.88 -15.43 -10.59
C PRO A 112 10.52 -15.53 -12.08
N TYR A 113 9.31 -15.12 -12.45
CA TYR A 113 8.89 -15.01 -13.85
C TYR A 113 9.17 -13.61 -14.40
N LYS A 114 9.89 -13.54 -15.51
CA LYS A 114 10.20 -12.31 -16.24
C LYS A 114 9.62 -12.42 -17.66
N SER A 115 8.68 -11.55 -18.00
CA SER A 115 8.04 -11.58 -19.32
C SER A 115 8.94 -10.93 -20.37
N LYS A 116 8.91 -11.43 -21.60
CA LYS A 116 9.60 -10.81 -22.74
C LYS A 116 9.10 -9.38 -23.03
N VAL A 117 7.86 -9.08 -22.68
CA VAL A 117 7.29 -7.73 -22.79
C VAL A 117 8.00 -6.76 -21.85
N ALA A 118 8.30 -7.18 -20.61
CA ALA A 118 9.03 -6.35 -19.66
C ALA A 118 10.46 -6.07 -20.13
N ASP A 119 11.15 -7.08 -20.70
CA ASP A 119 12.48 -6.89 -21.27
C ASP A 119 12.46 -5.89 -22.44
N ALA A 120 11.48 -6.02 -23.35
CA ALA A 120 11.32 -5.09 -24.47
C ALA A 120 11.02 -3.64 -24.01
N ILE A 121 10.22 -3.46 -22.96
CA ILE A 121 9.95 -2.13 -22.39
C ILE A 121 11.22 -1.53 -21.80
N ILE A 122 12.04 -2.33 -21.10
CA ILE A 122 13.32 -1.87 -20.54
C ILE A 122 14.26 -1.45 -21.67
N GLU A 123 14.43 -2.29 -22.69
CA GLU A 123 15.29 -2.00 -23.84
C GLU A 123 14.84 -0.74 -24.58
N ALA A 124 13.54 -0.62 -24.89
CA ALA A 124 12.98 0.57 -25.52
C ALA A 124 13.19 1.83 -24.66
N SER A 125 13.07 1.73 -23.33
CA SER A 125 13.33 2.85 -22.43
C SER A 125 14.80 3.28 -22.48
N GLN A 126 15.73 2.32 -22.55
CA GLN A 126 17.16 2.61 -22.69
C GLN A 126 17.50 3.26 -24.04
N GLN A 127 16.87 2.80 -25.13
CA GLN A 127 17.00 3.44 -26.45
C GLN A 127 16.48 4.88 -26.46
N ASN A 128 15.50 5.18 -25.60
CA ASN A 128 14.99 6.54 -25.37
C ASN A 128 15.80 7.35 -24.34
N GLY A 129 16.98 6.88 -23.94
CA GLY A 129 17.91 7.61 -23.09
C GLY A 129 17.72 7.43 -21.58
N PHE A 130 16.82 6.55 -21.13
CA PHE A 130 16.68 6.24 -19.70
C PHE A 130 17.70 5.20 -19.27
N PRO A 131 18.61 5.49 -18.33
CA PRO A 131 19.58 4.50 -17.87
C PRO A 131 18.89 3.36 -17.11
N TYR A 132 19.45 2.16 -17.19
CA TYR A 132 19.07 1.08 -16.29
C TYR A 132 19.68 1.33 -14.91
N VAL A 133 18.85 1.42 -13.87
CA VAL A 133 19.28 1.82 -12.53
C VAL A 133 18.74 0.88 -11.45
N ASP A 134 19.41 0.85 -10.31
CA ASP A 134 18.80 0.44 -9.05
C ASP A 134 18.01 1.61 -8.46
N TYR A 135 16.70 1.62 -8.66
CA TYR A 135 15.84 2.72 -8.23
C TYR A 135 15.70 2.84 -6.70
N ASN A 136 16.21 1.87 -5.93
CA ASN A 136 16.29 1.91 -4.47
C ASN A 136 17.70 2.23 -3.94
N GLY A 137 18.66 2.45 -4.86
CA GLY A 137 20.04 2.81 -4.60
C GLY A 137 20.34 4.29 -4.82
N ALA A 138 21.56 4.59 -5.27
CA ALA A 138 22.05 5.96 -5.42
C ALA A 138 21.24 6.80 -6.44
N THR A 139 20.79 6.18 -7.53
CA THR A 139 20.12 6.87 -8.63
C THR A 139 18.69 6.35 -8.80
N GLN A 140 17.70 7.22 -8.57
CA GLN A 140 16.29 6.83 -8.56
C GLN A 140 15.55 7.15 -9.87
N VAL A 141 16.17 7.90 -10.78
CA VAL A 141 15.59 8.27 -12.08
C VAL A 141 16.19 7.37 -13.16
N GLY A 142 15.35 6.53 -13.76
CA GLY A 142 15.74 5.60 -14.82
C GLY A 142 14.70 4.52 -15.02
N VAL A 143 15.11 3.43 -15.68
CA VAL A 143 14.30 2.23 -15.89
C VAL A 143 14.91 1.05 -15.13
N SER A 144 14.08 0.11 -14.67
CA SER A 144 14.58 -1.09 -13.99
C SER A 144 13.55 -2.21 -13.99
N ARG A 145 13.99 -3.41 -13.63
CA ARG A 145 13.07 -4.49 -13.25
C ARG A 145 12.47 -4.21 -11.87
N LEU A 146 11.19 -4.52 -11.70
CA LEU A 146 10.52 -4.37 -10.40
C LEU A 146 11.18 -5.28 -9.35
N GLN A 147 11.61 -4.68 -8.25
CA GLN A 147 11.97 -5.36 -7.01
C GLN A 147 10.68 -5.54 -6.19
N VAL A 148 10.49 -6.72 -5.59
CA VAL A 148 9.26 -7.10 -4.92
C VAL A 148 9.51 -7.71 -3.54
N SER A 149 8.60 -7.47 -2.60
CA SER A 149 8.58 -8.11 -1.28
C SER A 149 8.09 -9.56 -1.39
N MET A 150 9.01 -10.47 -1.67
CA MET A 150 8.71 -11.86 -2.04
C MET A 150 9.83 -12.79 -1.57
N ARG A 151 9.43 -13.96 -1.05
CA ARG A 151 10.32 -15.07 -0.69
C ARG A 151 9.89 -16.33 -1.41
N ALA A 152 10.78 -16.92 -2.21
CA ALA A 152 10.54 -18.16 -2.96
C ALA A 152 9.23 -18.14 -3.79
N GLY A 153 8.97 -17.05 -4.53
CA GLY A 153 7.78 -16.92 -5.38
C GLY A 153 6.49 -16.56 -4.64
N VAL A 154 6.55 -16.41 -3.31
CA VAL A 154 5.39 -16.16 -2.44
C VAL A 154 5.48 -14.77 -1.83
N ARG A 155 4.35 -14.07 -1.78
CA ARG A 155 4.23 -12.77 -1.11
C ARG A 155 4.82 -12.83 0.30
N GLU A 156 5.65 -11.84 0.62
CA GLU A 156 6.09 -11.62 1.99
C GLU A 156 5.45 -10.35 2.55
N SER A 157 4.34 -10.52 3.26
CA SER A 157 3.66 -9.44 3.97
C SER A 157 4.43 -9.04 5.24
N SER A 158 4.08 -7.89 5.83
CA SER A 158 4.63 -7.48 7.13
C SER A 158 4.33 -8.50 8.23
N SER A 159 3.16 -9.16 8.17
CA SER A 159 2.80 -10.23 9.10
C SER A 159 3.71 -11.45 8.95
N ARG A 160 3.95 -11.91 7.72
CA ARG A 160 4.86 -13.04 7.46
C ARG A 160 6.30 -12.74 7.85
N ALA A 161 6.79 -11.54 7.54
CA ALA A 161 8.16 -11.13 7.87
C ALA A 161 8.38 -10.96 9.38
N TYR A 162 7.44 -10.33 10.10
CA TYR A 162 7.69 -9.89 11.49
C TYR A 162 6.87 -10.64 12.55
N LEU A 163 5.58 -10.91 12.30
CA LEU A 163 4.72 -11.51 13.32
C LEU A 163 4.81 -13.04 13.36
N HIS A 164 4.91 -13.70 12.21
CA HIS A 164 4.98 -15.16 12.16
C HIS A 164 6.23 -15.71 12.87
N PRO A 165 7.45 -15.17 12.68
CA PRO A 165 8.63 -15.63 13.41
C PRO A 165 8.57 -15.31 14.91
N ALA A 166 7.87 -14.24 15.29
CA ALA A 166 7.76 -13.80 16.68
C ALA A 166 6.58 -14.41 17.47
N ARG A 167 5.74 -15.25 16.82
CA ARG A 167 4.43 -15.68 17.36
C ARG A 167 4.48 -16.44 18.69
N ASN A 168 5.62 -17.07 19.00
CA ASN A 168 5.80 -17.88 20.20
C ASN A 168 6.42 -17.09 21.37
N ARG A 169 6.72 -15.80 21.19
CA ARG A 169 7.26 -14.96 22.26
C ARG A 169 6.17 -14.73 23.32
N SER A 170 6.44 -15.08 24.57
CA SER A 170 5.49 -14.97 25.68
C SER A 170 5.05 -13.53 25.97
N ASN A 171 5.86 -12.54 25.57
CA ASN A 171 5.58 -11.12 25.72
C ASN A 171 4.89 -10.48 24.50
N LEU A 172 4.48 -11.27 23.50
CA LEU A 172 3.73 -10.78 22.33
C LEU A 172 2.33 -11.41 22.30
N HIS A 173 1.31 -10.57 22.36
CA HIS A 173 -0.08 -10.99 22.25
C HIS A 173 -0.73 -10.40 21.00
N VAL A 174 -1.24 -11.26 20.12
CA VAL A 174 -1.97 -10.84 18.91
C VAL A 174 -3.44 -11.19 19.06
N LYS A 175 -4.30 -10.17 19.13
CA LYS A 175 -5.75 -10.35 19.21
C LYS A 175 -6.39 -10.12 17.84
N LYS A 176 -7.05 -11.16 17.31
CA LYS A 176 -7.85 -11.11 16.07
C LYS A 176 -9.30 -10.76 16.37
N PHE A 177 -9.98 -10.22 15.35
CA PHE A 177 -11.40 -9.82 15.43
C PHE A 177 -11.65 -8.86 16.59
N ALA A 178 -10.74 -7.90 16.77
CA ALA A 178 -10.77 -6.91 17.83
C ALA A 178 -10.67 -5.52 17.18
N MET A 179 -11.82 -4.88 16.94
CA MET A 179 -11.86 -3.57 16.31
C MET A 179 -11.75 -2.50 17.38
N VAL A 180 -10.64 -1.74 17.39
CA VAL A 180 -10.51 -0.60 18.30
C VAL A 180 -11.52 0.47 17.90
N THR A 181 -12.37 0.86 18.85
CA THR A 181 -13.45 1.85 18.65
C THR A 181 -13.14 3.18 19.31
N LYS A 182 -12.29 3.19 20.34
CA LYS A 182 -11.93 4.41 21.08
C LYS A 182 -10.55 4.32 21.72
N ILE A 183 -9.80 5.41 21.69
CA ILE A 183 -8.57 5.61 22.48
C ILE A 183 -8.98 6.21 23.83
N LEU A 184 -8.49 5.62 24.91
CA LEU A 184 -8.79 6.06 26.27
C LEU A 184 -7.77 7.10 26.71
N ILE A 185 -8.22 8.35 26.85
CA ILE A 185 -7.39 9.50 27.18
C ILE A 185 -8.01 10.21 28.38
N ASP A 186 -7.18 10.50 29.38
CA ASP A 186 -7.60 11.28 30.54
C ASP A 186 -7.91 12.73 30.13
N PRO A 187 -9.10 13.27 30.42
CA PRO A 187 -9.50 14.59 29.97
C PRO A 187 -8.73 15.73 30.63
N THR A 188 -8.15 15.51 31.81
CA THR A 188 -7.42 16.49 32.61
C THR A 188 -5.93 16.45 32.26
N THR A 189 -5.29 15.29 32.37
CA THR A 189 -3.85 15.13 32.14
C THR A 189 -3.50 15.01 30.65
N LYS A 190 -4.50 14.72 29.80
CA LYS A 190 -4.34 14.41 28.37
C LYS A 190 -3.45 13.19 28.10
N GLN A 191 -3.21 12.35 29.11
CA GLN A 191 -2.44 11.12 28.96
C GLN A 191 -3.30 9.99 28.40
N THR A 192 -2.76 9.27 27.43
CA THR A 192 -3.39 8.05 26.90
C THR A 192 -3.07 6.88 27.81
N TYR A 193 -4.08 6.13 28.24
CA TYR A 193 -3.91 5.02 29.19
C TYR A 193 -4.46 3.68 28.68
N GLY A 194 -5.01 3.62 27.46
CA GLY A 194 -5.53 2.38 26.91
C GLY A 194 -6.38 2.56 25.66
N VAL A 195 -7.06 1.49 25.28
CA VAL A 195 -8.03 1.47 24.18
C VAL A 195 -9.27 0.65 24.56
N GLU A 196 -10.40 1.03 23.97
CA GLU A 196 -11.60 0.22 23.92
C GLU A 196 -11.71 -0.45 22.54
N PHE A 197 -12.12 -1.71 22.52
CA PHE A 197 -12.33 -2.45 21.29
C PHE A 197 -13.57 -3.34 21.37
N GLU A 198 -14.22 -3.51 20.23
CA GLU A 198 -15.30 -4.46 20.01
C GLU A 198 -14.73 -5.82 19.56
N ARG A 199 -15.28 -6.90 20.11
CA ARG A 199 -14.99 -8.27 19.69
C ARG A 199 -16.22 -9.16 19.89
N PHE A 200 -16.75 -9.67 18.78
CA PHE A 200 -17.91 -10.59 18.74
C PHE A 200 -19.15 -10.01 19.45
N GLY A 201 -19.47 -8.76 19.17
CA GLY A 201 -20.61 -8.01 19.69
C GLY A 201 -20.42 -7.44 21.10
N ARG A 202 -19.23 -7.59 21.70
CA ARG A 202 -18.95 -7.13 23.07
C ARG A 202 -17.80 -6.15 23.11
N PHE A 203 -17.93 -5.13 23.95
CA PHE A 203 -16.90 -4.12 24.17
C PHE A 203 -15.98 -4.53 25.32
N TYR A 204 -14.69 -4.28 25.13
CA TYR A 204 -13.64 -4.56 26.10
C TYR A 204 -12.71 -3.35 26.17
N SER A 205 -12.06 -3.16 27.32
CA SER A 205 -10.99 -2.17 27.47
C SER A 205 -9.69 -2.84 27.87
N ILE A 206 -8.58 -2.36 27.32
CA ILE A 206 -7.23 -2.76 27.72
C ILE A 206 -6.39 -1.53 28.04
N LYS A 207 -5.69 -1.57 29.18
CA LYS A 207 -4.81 -0.49 29.62
C LYS A 207 -3.40 -0.69 29.05
N ALA A 208 -2.74 0.42 28.76
CA ALA A 208 -1.33 0.46 28.35
C ALA A 208 -0.51 1.16 29.44
N SER A 209 0.57 0.52 29.89
CA SER A 209 1.45 1.08 30.92
C SER A 209 2.46 2.10 30.41
N LYS A 210 2.68 2.15 29.08
CA LYS A 210 3.61 3.08 28.43
C LYS A 210 2.89 3.90 27.38
N GLU A 211 2.56 3.26 26.26
CA GLU A 211 2.09 3.96 25.06
C GLU A 211 1.05 3.14 24.31
N VAL A 212 0.20 3.84 23.57
CA VAL A 212 -0.66 3.28 22.54
C VAL A 212 -0.12 3.74 21.19
N ILE A 213 0.34 2.80 20.37
CA ILE A 213 0.86 3.09 19.03
C ILE A 213 -0.27 2.87 18.02
N LEU A 214 -0.72 3.95 17.38
CA LEU A 214 -1.78 3.88 16.38
C LEU A 214 -1.21 3.53 14.99
N SER A 215 -1.58 2.37 14.47
CA SER A 215 -1.11 1.85 13.17
C SER A 215 -2.24 1.33 12.29
N SER A 216 -3.42 1.94 12.34
CA SER A 216 -4.60 1.53 11.55
C SER A 216 -4.61 2.11 10.12
N GLY A 217 -3.59 2.87 9.74
CA GLY A 217 -3.38 3.38 8.38
C GLY A 217 -4.01 4.74 8.12
N ALA A 218 -3.75 5.31 6.94
CA ALA A 218 -4.08 6.70 6.60
C ALA A 218 -5.59 7.04 6.63
N ILE A 219 -6.47 6.03 6.65
CA ILE A 219 -7.93 6.21 6.72
C ILE A 219 -8.45 5.99 8.14
N ASN A 220 -8.17 4.82 8.73
CA ASN A 220 -8.71 4.48 10.04
C ASN A 220 -8.01 5.20 11.20
N SER A 221 -6.74 5.60 11.07
CA SER A 221 -6.04 6.34 12.13
C SER A 221 -6.69 7.69 12.40
N PRO A 222 -6.89 8.58 11.40
CA PRO A 222 -7.58 9.84 11.67
C PRO A 222 -9.03 9.65 12.10
N GLN A 223 -9.74 8.66 11.55
CA GLN A 223 -11.10 8.33 12.00
C GLN A 223 -11.13 7.99 13.50
N LEU A 224 -10.25 7.10 13.96
CA LEU A 224 -10.21 6.70 15.37
C LEU A 224 -9.82 7.86 16.30
N LEU A 225 -8.89 8.72 15.89
CA LEU A 225 -8.53 9.93 16.64
C LEU A 225 -9.75 10.86 16.80
N MET A 226 -10.54 11.04 15.72
CA MET A 226 -11.77 11.83 15.76
C MET A 226 -12.84 11.20 16.66
N LEU A 227 -13.05 9.89 16.58
CA LEU A 227 -13.95 9.14 17.49
C LEU A 227 -13.51 9.22 18.96
N SER A 228 -12.23 9.49 19.19
CA SER A 228 -11.63 9.63 20.53
C SER A 228 -11.54 11.08 21.02
N GLY A 229 -12.18 12.03 20.33
CA GLY A 229 -12.25 13.43 20.75
C GLY A 229 -11.06 14.31 20.34
N ILE A 230 -10.19 13.85 19.44
CA ILE A 230 -9.13 14.66 18.81
C ILE A 230 -9.58 15.08 17.41
N VAL A 231 -10.03 16.33 17.28
CA VAL A 231 -10.92 16.72 16.19
C VAL A 231 -10.53 18.03 15.49
N PRO A 232 -10.86 18.22 14.22
CA PRO A 232 -10.76 19.53 13.58
C PRO A 232 -11.72 20.55 14.22
N LYS A 233 -11.30 21.82 14.34
CA LYS A 233 -12.11 22.89 14.98
C LYS A 233 -13.55 23.04 14.47
N LYS A 234 -13.79 22.74 13.19
CA LYS A 234 -15.10 22.88 12.53
C LYS A 234 -15.92 21.59 12.49
N HIS A 235 -15.38 20.48 12.99
CA HIS A 235 -16.00 19.17 12.88
C HIS A 235 -16.57 18.74 14.24
N LEU A 236 -17.65 17.95 14.25
CA LEU A 236 -18.11 17.12 15.38
C LEU A 236 -18.95 17.76 16.50
N LYS A 237 -19.48 18.99 16.35
CA LYS A 237 -20.61 19.40 17.23
C LYS A 237 -21.85 18.51 17.00
N GLU A 238 -22.06 18.08 15.77
CA GLU A 238 -23.26 17.34 15.34
C GLU A 238 -23.27 15.86 15.77
N LEU A 239 -22.10 15.26 16.05
CA LEU A 239 -22.00 13.83 16.42
C LEU A 239 -21.99 13.58 17.93
N GLY A 240 -22.13 14.62 18.76
CA GLY A 240 -22.17 14.47 20.23
C GLY A 240 -20.89 13.92 20.86
N ILE A 241 -19.75 13.98 20.16
CA ILE A 241 -18.46 13.47 20.66
C ILE A 241 -17.81 14.51 21.57
N PRO A 242 -17.48 14.17 22.83
CA PRO A 242 -16.76 15.08 23.71
C PRO A 242 -15.39 15.45 23.13
N VAL A 243 -15.12 16.75 23.00
CA VAL A 243 -13.86 17.24 22.43
C VAL A 243 -12.78 17.30 23.50
N LEU A 244 -11.69 16.56 23.27
CA LEU A 244 -10.50 16.56 24.13
C LEU A 244 -9.42 17.52 23.64
N LYS A 245 -9.23 17.61 22.33
CA LYS A 245 -8.22 18.47 21.69
C LYS A 245 -8.63 18.83 20.27
N HIS A 246 -8.42 20.08 19.89
CA HIS A 246 -8.51 20.48 18.50
C HIS A 246 -7.20 20.23 17.74
N ALA A 247 -7.26 19.51 16.62
CA ALA A 247 -6.13 19.23 15.73
C ALA A 247 -6.63 18.99 14.29
N ARG A 248 -5.79 19.25 13.28
CA ARG A 248 -6.14 19.05 11.86
C ARG A 248 -6.10 17.57 11.43
N VAL A 249 -6.66 16.69 12.26
CA VAL A 249 -6.75 15.25 11.98
C VAL A 249 -7.64 15.01 10.76
N GLY A 250 -7.21 14.13 9.85
CA GLY A 250 -7.92 13.83 8.60
C GLY A 250 -7.67 14.81 7.45
N PHE A 251 -6.90 15.88 7.68
CA PHE A 251 -6.47 16.81 6.62
C PHE A 251 -5.17 16.33 5.96
N ASN A 252 -4.83 16.94 4.82
CA ASN A 252 -3.60 16.67 4.07
C ASN A 252 -3.52 15.22 3.55
N LEU A 253 -4.68 14.64 3.20
CA LEU A 253 -4.75 13.36 2.51
C LEU A 253 -4.14 13.53 1.11
N MET A 254 -3.12 12.71 0.84
CA MET A 254 -2.46 12.64 -0.46
C MET A 254 -2.56 11.20 -0.96
N ASP A 255 -2.74 11.03 -2.26
CA ASP A 255 -2.72 9.73 -2.92
C ASP A 255 -2.13 9.88 -4.33
N HIS A 256 -1.68 8.77 -4.91
CA HIS A 256 -1.24 8.74 -6.30
C HIS A 256 -2.40 8.32 -7.20
N ILE A 257 -2.82 9.23 -8.08
CA ILE A 257 -3.82 8.90 -9.09
C ILE A 257 -3.18 7.92 -10.08
N ALA A 258 -3.79 6.74 -10.20
CA ALA A 258 -3.40 5.76 -11.19
C ALA A 258 -4.37 5.82 -12.38
N LEU A 259 -3.82 5.94 -13.59
CA LEU A 259 -4.59 5.63 -14.78
C LEU A 259 -4.78 4.11 -14.85
N GLY A 260 -6.02 3.65 -15.00
CA GLY A 260 -6.41 2.22 -14.99
C GLY A 260 -5.81 1.33 -16.08
N GLY A 261 -4.80 1.82 -16.80
CA GLY A 261 -4.00 1.07 -17.76
C GLY A 261 -4.20 1.56 -19.19
N LEU A 262 -3.09 1.80 -19.89
CA LEU A 262 -3.05 1.82 -21.35
C LEU A 262 -2.91 0.38 -21.81
N THR A 263 -3.97 -0.17 -22.39
CA THR A 263 -4.00 -1.59 -22.80
C THR A 263 -3.69 -1.72 -24.27
N PHE A 264 -2.76 -2.62 -24.60
CA PHE A 264 -2.40 -2.95 -25.97
C PHE A 264 -2.68 -4.42 -26.23
N MET A 265 -3.26 -4.72 -27.39
CA MET A 265 -3.36 -6.09 -27.88
C MET A 265 -1.99 -6.51 -28.43
N ILE A 266 -1.55 -7.70 -28.04
CA ILE A 266 -0.36 -8.35 -28.59
C ILE A 266 -0.77 -9.63 -29.30
N ASP A 267 -0.13 -9.91 -30.42
CA ASP A 267 -0.38 -11.06 -31.29
C ASP A 267 0.23 -12.37 -30.73
N LYS A 268 1.14 -12.27 -29.76
CA LYS A 268 1.87 -13.39 -29.16
C LYS A 268 1.51 -13.60 -27.69
N PRO A 269 1.52 -14.85 -27.18
CA PRO A 269 1.14 -15.18 -25.80
C PRO A 269 2.28 -14.90 -24.81
N TYR A 270 2.92 -13.73 -24.88
CA TYR A 270 4.00 -13.34 -23.98
C TYR A 270 3.50 -12.75 -22.65
N SER A 271 2.18 -12.56 -22.51
CA SER A 271 1.53 -12.07 -21.30
C SER A 271 0.87 -13.20 -20.51
N LEU A 272 0.73 -12.99 -19.19
CA LEU A 272 0.03 -13.92 -18.30
C LEU A 272 -1.48 -13.80 -18.51
N ARG A 273 -2.14 -14.91 -18.84
CA ARG A 273 -3.60 -15.00 -18.87
C ARG A 273 -4.08 -15.73 -17.61
N ILE A 274 -4.88 -15.04 -16.79
CA ILE A 274 -5.37 -15.60 -15.54
C ILE A 274 -6.28 -16.81 -15.80
N GLU A 275 -7.12 -16.73 -16.84
CA GLU A 275 -8.08 -17.77 -17.24
C GLU A 275 -7.41 -19.10 -17.62
N THR A 276 -6.17 -19.08 -18.11
CA THR A 276 -5.43 -20.29 -18.46
C THR A 276 -4.57 -20.80 -17.31
N ASN A 277 -4.24 -19.94 -16.35
CA ASN A 277 -3.27 -20.22 -15.30
C ASN A 277 -3.90 -20.45 -13.91
N ILE A 278 -5.20 -20.18 -13.76
CA ILE A 278 -5.97 -20.41 -12.55
C ILE A 278 -7.29 -21.08 -12.93
N ASP A 279 -7.56 -22.27 -12.40
CA ASP A 279 -8.85 -22.92 -12.55
C ASP A 279 -9.92 -22.15 -11.74
N ASN A 280 -10.69 -21.32 -12.46
CA ASN A 280 -11.76 -20.49 -11.89
C ASN A 280 -12.82 -21.30 -11.13
N ARG A 281 -12.95 -22.61 -11.38
CA ARG A 281 -13.89 -23.47 -10.63
C ARG A 281 -13.54 -23.62 -9.15
N LYS A 282 -12.28 -23.38 -8.77
CA LYS A 282 -11.79 -23.53 -7.39
C LYS A 282 -11.88 -22.26 -6.53
N PHE A 283 -12.19 -21.10 -7.13
CA PHE A 283 -12.21 -19.82 -6.43
C PHE A 283 -13.63 -19.33 -6.06
N GLY A 284 -14.64 -20.21 -6.17
CA GLY A 284 -16.05 -19.84 -6.03
C GLY A 284 -16.48 -18.93 -7.19
N ASN A 285 -17.79 -18.78 -7.40
CA ASN A 285 -18.32 -17.83 -8.37
C ASN A 285 -18.01 -16.39 -7.93
N VAL A 286 -16.78 -15.95 -8.11
CA VAL A 286 -16.46 -14.54 -8.25
C VAL A 286 -16.92 -14.20 -9.65
N SER A 287 -18.20 -13.87 -9.79
CA SER A 287 -18.68 -13.18 -10.97
C SER A 287 -17.80 -11.94 -11.12
N GLN A 288 -16.88 -11.96 -12.09
CA GLN A 288 -16.42 -10.69 -12.64
C GLN A 288 -17.71 -9.96 -13.04
N PRO A 289 -17.96 -8.74 -12.55
CA PRO A 289 -18.93 -7.90 -13.22
C PRO A 289 -18.47 -7.89 -14.67
N SER A 290 -19.36 -8.23 -15.60
CA SER A 290 -19.10 -8.08 -17.01
C SER A 290 -18.80 -6.60 -17.26
N GLN A 291 -17.56 -6.19 -17.08
CA GLN A 291 -17.02 -5.01 -17.70
C GLN A 291 -16.87 -5.39 -19.17
N ARG A 292 -18.01 -5.50 -19.88
CA ARG A 292 -18.08 -4.90 -21.21
C ARG A 292 -17.88 -3.40 -20.98
N ALA A 293 -16.64 -3.02 -20.73
CA ALA A 293 -16.21 -1.72 -21.15
C ALA A 293 -16.35 -1.79 -22.66
N ASP A 294 -17.41 -1.18 -23.19
CA ASP A 294 -17.40 -0.71 -24.55
C ASP A 294 -16.23 0.27 -24.63
N PHE A 295 -15.03 -0.28 -24.86
CA PHE A 295 -13.85 0.50 -25.13
C PHE A 295 -14.16 1.25 -26.40
N CYS A 296 -14.48 2.53 -26.27
CA CYS A 296 -14.47 3.47 -27.38
C CYS A 296 -13.07 3.43 -27.97
N THR A 297 -12.89 2.63 -29.02
CA THR A 297 -11.65 2.52 -29.77
C THR A 297 -11.41 3.88 -30.41
N TRP A 298 -10.53 4.69 -29.82
CA TRP A 298 -9.95 5.82 -30.53
C TRP A 298 -9.02 5.24 -31.59
N ARG A 299 -9.53 5.05 -32.82
CA ARG A 299 -8.68 4.90 -33.99
C ARG A 299 -7.91 6.20 -34.16
N LEU A 300 -6.61 6.18 -33.87
CA LEU A 300 -5.69 7.21 -34.32
C LEU A 300 -5.77 7.26 -35.84
N ARG A 301 -6.51 8.23 -36.38
CA ARG A 301 -6.40 8.60 -37.80
C ARG A 301 -5.08 9.34 -37.94
N SER A 302 -4.14 8.76 -38.68
CA SER A 302 -2.96 9.46 -39.18
C SER A 302 -3.42 10.63 -40.04
N SER A 303 -3.28 11.86 -39.54
CA SER A 303 -3.37 13.06 -40.37
C SER A 303 -2.01 13.30 -41.02
N PRO A 304 -1.93 13.67 -42.32
CA PRO A 304 -0.66 13.89 -42.98
C PRO A 304 0.01 15.15 -42.42
N LEU A 305 1.32 15.05 -42.20
CA LEU A 305 2.22 16.15 -41.90
C LEU A 305 2.03 17.29 -42.92
N HIS A 306 1.57 18.46 -42.45
CA HIS A 306 1.84 19.70 -43.16
C HIS A 306 3.29 20.10 -42.89
N ARG A 307 4.06 20.15 -43.99
CA ARG A 307 5.39 20.77 -44.03
C ARG A 307 5.25 22.27 -43.74
N LEU A 308 6.32 22.81 -43.14
CA LEU A 308 6.60 24.24 -42.94
C LEU A 308 6.26 25.10 -44.16
#